data_AF-A0A9X7YNC1-F1
#
_entry.id   AF-A0A9X7YNC1-F1
#
_cell.length_a   1.000
_cell.length_b   1.000
_cell.length_c   1.000
_cell.angle_alpha   90.00
_cell.angle_beta   90.00
_cell.angle_gamma   90.00
#
_symmetry.space_group_name_H-M   'P 1'
#
loop_
_entity.id
_entity.type
_entity.pdbx_description
1 polymer ?
#
loop_
_entity_poly.entity_id
_entity_poly.type
_entity_poly.pdbx_seq_one_letter_code
_entity_poly.pdbx_strand_id
1 'polypeptide(L)'
;MTAAVVFCHPTWQFECYPHPSLIECFGLPERLLYKKGDVAAKKSGQIQLANLLRQLEHSPRLPFVIGPEWAELLDAERIQGLRGKALKSNEDALDALVCLYIAALYALGSSGRLYGDTEQGYIWVPTGLCC
;
A
#
# COMPACT_ATOMS: atom_id res chain seq x y z
N MET A 1 11.54 5.98 -3.88
CA MET A 1 10.54 7.03 -3.60
C MET A 1 9.80 7.26 -4.89
N THR A 2 8.61 6.70 -5.08
CA THR A 2 7.80 6.84 -6.31
C THR A 2 6.33 6.44 -6.11
N ALA A 3 5.43 7.42 -5.95
CA ALA A 3 3.97 7.30 -6.03
C ALA A 3 3.57 8.25 -7.13
N ALA A 4 4.03 7.99 -8.35
CA ALA A 4 3.83 8.91 -9.44
C ALA A 4 2.42 8.73 -9.99
N VAL A 5 1.58 9.77 -9.93
CA VAL A 5 0.45 9.82 -10.85
C VAL A 5 1.05 10.18 -12.20
N VAL A 6 1.18 9.18 -13.08
CA VAL A 6 1.75 9.37 -14.42
C VAL A 6 0.61 9.62 -15.39
N PHE A 7 0.58 10.83 -15.95
CA PHE A 7 -0.31 11.16 -17.06
C PHE A 7 0.25 10.53 -18.33
N CYS A 8 -0.30 9.40 -18.76
CA CYS A 8 0.05 8.80 -20.04
C CYS A 8 -1.20 8.80 -20.95
N HIS A 9 -1.31 9.78 -21.84
CA HIS A 9 -2.41 9.85 -22.82
C HIS A 9 -2.58 8.49 -23.56
N PRO A 10 -3.78 7.89 -23.66
CA PRO A 10 -5.12 8.35 -23.27
C PRO A 10 -5.65 7.76 -21.95
N THR A 11 -4.81 7.17 -21.10
CA THR A 11 -5.21 6.42 -19.90
C THR A 11 -4.60 7.00 -18.63
N TRP A 12 -5.41 7.13 -17.57
CA TRP A 12 -4.90 7.51 -16.24
C TRP A 12 -4.05 6.38 -15.67
N GLN A 13 -2.80 6.66 -15.29
CA GLN A 13 -1.94 5.72 -14.58
C GLN A 13 -1.63 6.27 -13.19
N PHE A 14 -1.91 5.47 -12.16
CA PHE A 14 -1.58 5.78 -10.78
C PHE A 14 -0.48 4.79 -10.34
N GLU A 15 0.76 5.28 -10.24
CA GLU A 15 1.86 4.55 -9.64
C GLU A 15 1.94 4.92 -8.16
N CYS A 16 2.20 3.94 -7.29
CA CYS A 16 2.18 4.15 -5.84
C CYS A 16 3.55 3.93 -5.21
N TYR A 17 3.91 4.84 -4.28
CA TYR A 17 5.01 4.68 -3.33
C TYR A 17 4.36 4.29 -2.03
N PRO A 18 4.31 3.00 -1.72
CA PRO A 18 3.61 2.58 -0.54
C PRO A 18 4.26 3.13 0.73
N HIS A 19 5.59 3.24 0.78
CA HIS A 19 6.30 3.52 2.04
C HIS A 19 5.89 4.80 2.80
N PRO A 20 5.91 6.02 2.22
CA PRO A 20 5.51 7.22 2.94
C PRO A 20 4.01 7.24 3.23
N SER A 21 3.20 6.69 2.33
CA SER A 21 1.75 6.61 2.54
C SER A 21 1.42 5.65 3.69
N LEU A 22 2.14 4.53 3.82
CA LEU A 22 2.00 3.62 4.97
C LEU A 22 2.41 4.30 6.28
N ILE A 23 3.45 5.14 6.27
CA ILE A 23 3.84 5.93 7.44
C ILE A 23 2.71 6.86 7.86
N GLU A 24 2.16 7.64 6.93
CA GLU A 24 1.12 8.62 7.24
C GLU A 24 -0.22 7.97 7.60
N CYS A 25 -0.64 6.94 6.86
CA CYS A 25 -1.91 6.26 7.09
C CYS A 25 -1.94 5.51 8.42
N PHE A 26 -0.83 4.94 8.87
CA PHE A 26 -0.77 4.07 10.04
C PHE A 26 0.08 4.62 11.19
N GLY A 27 0.61 5.85 11.06
CA GLY A 27 1.46 6.47 12.08
C GLY A 27 2.75 5.70 12.34
N LEU A 28 3.32 5.05 11.32
CA LEU A 28 4.52 4.24 11.51
C LEU A 28 5.72 5.16 11.79
N PRO A 29 6.60 4.82 12.76
CA PRO A 29 7.78 5.63 13.06
C PRO A 29 8.80 5.63 11.92
N GLU A 30 8.76 4.61 11.07
CA GLU A 30 9.64 4.44 9.92
C GLU A 30 9.01 3.58 8.83
N ARG A 31 9.72 3.41 7.70
CA ARG A 31 9.23 2.61 6.58
C ARG A 31 9.05 1.13 6.98
N LEU A 32 7.91 0.54 6.61
CA LEU A 32 7.70 -0.89 6.74
C LEU A 32 8.54 -1.70 5.74
N LEU A 33 9.32 -2.67 6.23
CA LEU A 33 10.21 -3.51 5.43
C LEU A 33 9.56 -4.83 4.96
N TYR A 34 8.44 -4.76 4.24
CA TYR A 34 7.73 -5.96 3.77
C TYR A 34 8.30 -6.60 2.49
N LYS A 35 9.16 -5.87 1.76
CA LYS A 35 9.82 -6.34 0.53
C LYS A 35 11.35 -6.36 0.57
N LYS A 36 11.93 -6.16 1.77
CA LYS A 36 13.38 -6.13 1.99
C LYS A 36 13.81 -7.14 3.05
N GLY A 37 15.08 -7.54 3.00
CA GLY A 37 15.66 -8.55 3.89
C GLY A 37 15.61 -9.97 3.31
N ASP A 38 15.93 -10.94 4.14
CA ASP A 38 15.85 -12.36 3.80
C ASP A 38 14.39 -12.84 3.69
N VAL A 39 14.19 -14.12 3.37
CA VAL A 39 12.85 -14.70 3.19
C VAL A 39 12.02 -14.62 4.48
N ALA A 40 12.63 -14.76 5.67
CA ALA A 40 11.92 -14.69 6.93
C ALA A 40 11.47 -13.25 7.24
N ALA A 41 12.37 -12.28 7.05
CA ALA A 41 12.10 -10.86 7.22
C ALA A 41 11.00 -10.38 6.28
N LYS A 42 11.05 -10.76 4.99
CA LYS A 42 10.01 -10.41 4.01
C LYS A 42 8.63 -10.91 4.41
N LYS A 43 8.51 -12.17 4.85
CA LYS A 43 7.22 -12.69 5.32
C LYS A 43 6.72 -11.96 6.56
N SER A 44 7.60 -11.72 7.54
CA SER A 44 7.24 -10.98 8.74
C SER A 44 6.71 -9.59 8.39
N GLY A 45 7.38 -8.88 7.49
CA GLY A 45 6.91 -7.58 7.02
C GLY A 45 5.63 -7.65 6.18
N GLN A 46 5.42 -8.68 5.34
CA GLN A 46 4.15 -8.88 4.62
C GLN A 46 2.98 -9.17 5.57
N ILE A 47 3.22 -9.95 6.62
CA ILE A 47 2.21 -10.22 7.67
C ILE A 47 1.87 -8.93 8.41
N GLN A 48 2.89 -8.13 8.74
CA GLN A 48 2.67 -6.82 9.36
C GLN A 48 1.84 -5.90 8.45
N LEU A 49 2.15 -5.85 7.15
CA LEU A 49 1.37 -5.08 6.18
C LEU A 49 -0.06 -5.58 6.07
N ALA A 50 -0.26 -6.91 6.01
CA ALA A 50 -1.59 -7.52 5.99
C ALA A 50 -2.41 -7.13 7.24
N ASN A 51 -1.80 -7.11 8.41
CA ASN A 51 -2.47 -6.69 9.64
C ASN A 51 -2.87 -5.21 9.63
N LEU A 52 -2.01 -4.33 9.09
CA LEU A 52 -2.34 -2.92 8.92
C LEU A 52 -3.50 -2.74 7.93
N LEU A 53 -3.48 -3.44 6.79
CA LEU A 53 -4.56 -3.37 5.80
C LEU A 53 -5.90 -3.83 6.37
N ARG A 54 -5.93 -4.84 7.26
CA ARG A 54 -7.16 -5.24 7.96
C ARG A 54 -7.74 -4.15 8.85
N GLN A 55 -6.90 -3.34 9.50
CA GLN A 55 -7.38 -2.24 10.36
C GLN A 55 -8.16 -1.19 9.56
N LEU A 56 -7.93 -1.08 8.25
CA LEU A 56 -8.66 -0.15 7.38
C LEU A 56 -10.13 -0.54 7.18
N GLU A 57 -10.55 -1.77 7.52
CA GLU A 57 -11.96 -2.16 7.48
C GLU A 57 -12.84 -1.19 8.28
N HIS A 58 -12.32 -0.68 9.38
CA HIS A 58 -13.00 0.27 10.27
C HIS A 58 -12.44 1.69 10.17
N SER A 59 -11.74 2.01 9.09
CA SER A 59 -11.17 3.33 8.87
C SER A 59 -12.27 4.42 8.92
N PRO A 60 -12.11 5.47 9.74
CA PRO A 60 -13.04 6.61 9.75
C PRO A 60 -12.91 7.48 8.49
N ARG A 61 -11.84 7.31 7.71
CA ARG A 61 -11.58 8.06 6.48
C ARG A 61 -12.15 7.37 5.25
N LEU A 62 -11.81 6.09 5.10
CA LEU A 62 -12.22 5.27 3.97
C LEU A 62 -12.23 3.80 4.42
N PRO A 63 -13.39 3.25 4.77
CA PRO A 63 -13.52 1.82 5.07
C PRO A 63 -13.03 0.99 3.88
N PHE A 64 -12.14 0.04 4.15
CA PHE A 64 -11.54 -0.82 3.13
C PHE A 64 -11.79 -2.29 3.46
N VAL A 65 -12.87 -2.81 2.88
CA VAL A 65 -13.29 -4.21 3.09
C VAL A 65 -12.68 -5.08 1.99
N ILE A 66 -11.91 -6.09 2.39
CA ILE A 66 -11.35 -7.07 1.45
C ILE A 66 -12.34 -8.22 1.28
N GLY A 67 -12.76 -8.46 0.04
CA GLY A 67 -13.65 -9.57 -0.30
C GLY A 67 -13.06 -10.94 0.06
N PRO A 68 -13.90 -11.96 0.33
CA PRO A 68 -13.46 -13.29 0.73
C PRO A 68 -12.54 -13.95 -0.30
N GLU A 69 -12.69 -13.64 -1.58
CA GLU A 69 -11.86 -14.14 -2.67
C GLU A 69 -10.40 -13.62 -2.62
N TRP A 70 -10.16 -12.53 -1.89
CA TRP A 70 -8.84 -11.92 -1.72
C TRP A 70 -8.31 -12.05 -0.29
N ALA A 71 -9.11 -12.57 0.65
CA ALA A 71 -8.76 -12.65 2.07
C ALA A 71 -7.48 -13.46 2.34
N GLU A 72 -7.20 -14.46 1.50
CA GLU A 72 -5.99 -15.27 1.60
C GLU A 72 -4.68 -14.49 1.38
N LEU A 73 -4.74 -13.34 0.69
CA LEU A 73 -3.57 -12.47 0.50
C LEU A 73 -3.06 -11.89 1.81
N LEU A 74 -3.97 -11.73 2.78
CA LEU A 74 -3.69 -11.17 4.09
C LEU A 74 -3.46 -12.28 5.14
N ASP A 75 -3.73 -13.55 4.82
CA ASP A 75 -3.65 -14.65 5.78
C ASP A 75 -2.21 -14.92 6.23
N ALA A 76 -1.98 -14.85 7.55
CA ALA A 76 -0.63 -14.93 8.10
C ALA A 76 -0.01 -16.32 7.95
N GLU A 77 -0.81 -17.37 8.11
CA GLU A 77 -0.34 -18.76 8.00
C GLU A 77 0.07 -19.08 6.55
N ARG A 78 -0.76 -18.70 5.58
CA ARG A 78 -0.44 -18.79 4.16
C ARG A 78 0.85 -18.05 3.84
N ILE A 79 1.00 -16.78 4.27
CA ILE A 79 2.21 -15.99 4.03
C ILE A 79 3.45 -16.69 4.61
N GLN A 80 3.36 -17.28 5.80
CA GLN A 80 4.46 -18.04 6.39
C GLN A 80 4.88 -19.25 5.53
N GLY A 81 3.92 -19.87 4.83
CA GLY A 81 4.13 -20.96 3.88
C GLY A 81 4.74 -20.55 2.55
N LEU A 82 4.63 -19.29 2.12
CA LEU A 82 5.07 -18.83 0.80
C LEU A 82 6.60 -18.84 0.61
N ARG A 83 7.05 -19.18 -0.61
CA ARG A 83 8.47 -19.17 -1.01
C ARG A 83 8.62 -18.70 -2.45
N GLY A 84 9.84 -18.30 -2.81
CA GLY A 84 10.22 -17.97 -4.19
C GLY A 84 9.23 -17.04 -4.89
N LYS A 85 8.76 -17.45 -6.07
CA LYS A 85 7.80 -16.68 -6.87
C LYS A 85 6.49 -16.43 -6.13
N ALA A 86 5.97 -17.36 -5.34
CA ALA A 86 4.70 -17.19 -4.63
C ALA A 86 4.77 -16.08 -3.56
N LEU A 87 5.90 -15.98 -2.84
CA LEU A 87 6.13 -14.88 -1.89
C LEU A 87 6.20 -13.52 -2.59
N LYS A 88 6.83 -13.47 -3.77
CA LYS A 88 6.88 -12.26 -4.59
C LYS A 88 5.50 -11.90 -5.15
N SER A 89 4.72 -12.87 -5.63
CA SER A 89 3.36 -12.62 -6.10
C SER A 89 2.45 -12.09 -4.99
N ASN A 90 2.62 -12.55 -3.74
CA ASN A 90 1.89 -11.98 -2.61
C ASN A 90 2.36 -10.56 -2.26
N GLU A 91 3.66 -10.28 -2.36
CA GLU A 91 4.21 -8.93 -2.25
C GLU A 91 3.56 -7.97 -3.26
N ASP A 92 3.48 -8.37 -4.53
CA ASP A 92 2.90 -7.56 -5.60
C ASP A 92 1.39 -7.35 -5.40
N ALA A 93 0.69 -8.35 -4.86
CA ALA A 93 -0.73 -8.23 -4.52
C ALA A 93 -0.97 -7.26 -3.35
N LEU A 94 -0.13 -7.30 -2.30
CA LEU A 94 -0.18 -6.33 -1.21
C LEU A 94 0.15 -4.91 -1.70
N ASP A 95 1.12 -4.77 -2.61
CA ASP A 95 1.42 -3.48 -3.27
C ASP A 95 0.21 -2.93 -4.03
N ALA A 96 -0.53 -3.80 -4.74
CA ALA A 96 -1.73 -3.42 -5.46
C ALA A 96 -2.87 -2.96 -4.52
N LEU A 97 -3.07 -3.63 -3.38
CA LEU A 97 -4.06 -3.21 -2.37
C LEU A 97 -3.73 -1.84 -1.78
N VAL A 98 -2.46 -1.59 -1.46
CA VAL A 98 -2.00 -0.29 -0.97
C VAL A 98 -2.18 0.79 -2.05
N CYS A 99 -1.82 0.48 -3.30
CA CYS A 99 -2.02 1.37 -4.43
C CYS A 99 -3.50 1.76 -4.61
N LEU A 100 -4.39 0.77 -4.59
CA LEU A 100 -5.83 0.97 -4.70
C LEU A 100 -6.36 1.89 -3.59
N TYR A 101 -5.95 1.66 -2.34
CA TYR A 101 -6.38 2.46 -1.21
C TYR A 101 -5.96 3.93 -1.34
N ILE A 102 -4.70 4.17 -1.74
CA ILE A 102 -4.16 5.53 -1.92
C ILE A 102 -4.81 6.24 -3.10
N ALA A 103 -5.04 5.52 -4.21
CA ALA A 103 -5.76 6.06 -5.36
C ALA A 103 -7.20 6.45 -4.99
N ALA A 104 -7.88 5.65 -4.16
CA ALA A 104 -9.22 5.97 -3.67
C ALA A 104 -9.22 7.20 -2.75
N LEU A 105 -8.26 7.32 -1.81
CA LEU A 105 -8.11 8.53 -0.99
C LEU A 105 -7.89 9.79 -1.84
N TYR A 106 -7.04 9.69 -2.86
CA TYR A 106 -6.79 10.78 -3.81
C TYR A 106 -8.07 11.17 -4.57
N ALA A 107 -8.80 10.18 -5.12
CA ALA A 107 -10.03 10.40 -5.87
C ALA A 107 -11.15 11.04 -5.02
N LEU A 108 -11.16 10.77 -3.71
CA LEU A 108 -12.09 11.39 -2.75
C LEU A 108 -11.69 12.81 -2.32
N GLY A 109 -10.55 13.32 -2.80
CA GLY A 109 -10.05 14.65 -2.42
C GLY A 109 -9.52 14.71 -0.99
N SER A 110 -9.03 13.58 -0.46
CA SER A 110 -8.45 13.54 0.89
C SER A 110 -7.24 14.48 1.01
N SER A 111 -6.97 14.96 2.22
CA SER A 111 -5.76 15.75 2.48
C SER A 111 -4.50 14.92 2.19
N GLY A 112 -3.58 15.52 1.45
CA GLY A 112 -2.28 14.93 1.17
C GLY A 112 -1.25 15.98 0.80
N ARG A 113 0.01 15.57 0.78
CA ARG A 113 1.14 16.40 0.39
C ARG A 113 1.66 15.96 -0.97
N LEU A 114 1.89 16.94 -1.84
CA LEU A 114 2.53 16.76 -3.14
C LEU A 114 4.04 17.01 -2.99
N TYR A 115 4.83 16.14 -3.61
CA TYR A 115 6.28 16.30 -3.74
C TYR A 115 6.64 16.22 -5.23
N GLY A 116 7.17 17.31 -5.79
CA GLY A 116 7.39 17.46 -7.23
C GLY A 116 6.28 18.28 -7.88
N ASP A 117 6.17 18.20 -9.21
CA ASP A 117 5.25 19.01 -10.01
C ASP A 117 4.77 18.28 -11.27
N THR A 118 3.89 18.91 -12.05
CA THR A 118 3.31 18.31 -13.25
C THR A 118 4.27 18.24 -14.44
N GLU A 119 5.37 18.98 -14.42
CA GLU A 119 6.37 18.97 -15.50
C GLU A 119 7.36 17.80 -15.34
N GLN A 120 7.77 17.50 -14.11
CA GLN A 120 8.75 16.47 -13.78
C GLN A 120 8.13 15.19 -13.19
N GLY A 121 6.82 15.24 -12.92
CA GLY A 121 6.10 14.23 -12.15
C GLY A 121 6.08 14.55 -10.67
N TYR A 122 4.99 14.15 -10.00
CA TYR A 122 4.80 14.39 -8.58
C TYR A 122 4.44 13.10 -7.85
N ILE A 123 4.80 13.07 -6.57
CA ILE A 123 4.39 12.07 -5.60
C ILE A 123 3.32 12.67 -4.71
N TRP A 124 2.14 12.06 -4.68
CA TRP A 124 1.12 12.41 -3.71
C TRP A 124 1.16 11.42 -2.54
N VAL A 125 1.24 11.95 -1.32
CA VAL A 125 1.22 11.16 -0.08
C VAL A 125 0.03 11.62 0.76
N PRO A 126 -0.92 10.74 1.13
CA PRO A 126 -2.01 11.12 2.03
C PRO A 126 -1.41 11.57 3.37
N THR A 127 -2.01 12.55 4.02
CA THR A 127 -1.57 13.03 5.33
C THR A 127 -2.59 12.73 6.41
N GLY A 128 -2.15 12.25 7.57
CA GLY A 128 -2.99 11.93 8.71
C GLY A 128 -3.46 10.47 8.75
N LEU A 129 -3.76 10.01 9.98
CA LEU A 129 -4.09 8.62 10.28
C LEU A 129 -5.39 8.17 9.59
N CYS A 130 -5.35 6.94 9.08
CA CYS A 130 -6.48 6.27 8.45
C CYS A 130 -7.11 5.21 9.35
N CYS A 131 -6.53 4.91 10.51
CA CYS A 131 -7.07 4.04 11.55
C CYS A 131 -6.81 4.65 12.93
#